data_AF-A0A1B3E4X8-F1
#
_entry.id   AF-A0A1B3E4X8-F1
#
_cell.length_a   1.000
_cell.length_b   1.000
_cell.length_c   1.000
_cell.angle_alpha   90.00
_cell.angle_beta   90.00
_cell.angle_gamma   90.00
#
_symmetry.space_group_name_H-M   'P 1'
#
loop_
_entity.id
_entity.type
_entity.pdbx_description
1 polymer ?
#
loop_
_entity_poly.entity_id
_entity_poly.type
_entity_poly.pdbx_seq_one_letter_code
_entity_poly.pdbx_strand_id
1 'polypeptide(L)'
;MRKLLTPLIAAILVSCLTAYTVWTGERPHAHYLSDLRASLTSDSGTAGISGNLLAIRPALYPSDYRDPDLLRMKLAAALDLARTQGLLNEKTVVALPDHIGTWLLLRDEKHNLYQARSFAEGGKLLTLSHPTLLGRLFLQGQDLEEALLRAKARRMARDYQKLFSRLASEYRVTVLAGSILLPSPYLKEGKLRSGHGALYNLALAFSPDGQLLGEPYSQPWPQSARSESSQSLQTASGLVTITRSWSQGYPQSQVTLSDGQVSASEALFLRGRLWPLHNAPAGSELTPAAVPQASQAPGSHLLNAWLGDQ
;
A
#
# COMPACT_ATOMS: atom_id res chain seq x y z
N MET A 1 -35.82 48.14 -9.46
CA MET A 1 -35.55 46.69 -9.71
C MET A 1 -34.09 46.29 -9.47
N ARG A 2 -33.06 47.04 -9.92
CA ARG A 2 -31.63 46.75 -9.65
C ARG A 2 -31.24 46.58 -8.16
N LYS A 3 -31.87 47.34 -7.25
CA LYS A 3 -31.55 47.32 -5.80
C LYS A 3 -31.95 46.03 -5.06
N LEU A 4 -32.93 45.28 -5.59
CA LEU A 4 -33.36 43.98 -5.04
C LEU A 4 -32.66 42.79 -5.72
N LEU A 5 -32.10 43.00 -6.92
CA LEU A 5 -31.39 41.97 -7.67
C LEU A 5 -30.05 41.61 -7.02
N THR A 6 -29.28 42.61 -6.57
CA THR A 6 -27.98 42.40 -5.93
C THR A 6 -28.03 41.56 -4.65
N PRO A 7 -28.92 41.85 -3.66
CA PRO A 7 -29.01 41.00 -2.46
C PRO A 7 -29.52 39.59 -2.78
N LEU A 8 -30.40 39.44 -3.78
CA LEU A 8 -30.87 38.13 -4.23
C LEU A 8 -29.73 37.29 -4.84
N ILE A 9 -28.91 37.89 -5.71
CA ILE A 9 -27.74 37.21 -6.29
C ILE A 9 -26.73 36.84 -5.20
N ALA A 10 -26.48 37.73 -4.24
CA ALA A 10 -25.58 37.45 -3.13
C ALA A 10 -26.08 36.28 -2.27
N ALA A 11 -27.39 36.24 -1.96
CA ALA A 11 -27.99 35.14 -1.22
C ALA A 11 -27.88 33.80 -1.96
N ILE A 12 -28.11 33.79 -3.28
CA ILE A 12 -27.94 32.60 -4.12
C ILE A 12 -26.48 32.13 -4.11
N LEU A 13 -25.51 33.04 -4.25
CA LEU A 13 -24.10 32.69 -4.22
C LEU A 13 -23.68 32.08 -2.87
N VAL A 14 -24.13 32.67 -1.76
CA VAL A 14 -23.87 32.11 -0.43
C VAL A 14 -24.48 30.72 -0.29
N SER A 15 -25.75 30.54 -0.71
CA SER A 15 -26.42 29.24 -0.68
C SER A 15 -25.70 28.18 -1.52
N CYS A 16 -25.25 28.54 -2.73
CA CYS A 16 -24.48 27.66 -3.60
C CYS A 16 -23.13 27.30 -2.96
N LEU A 17 -22.44 28.27 -2.34
CA LEU A 17 -21.17 28.03 -1.66
C LEU A 17 -21.36 27.11 -0.45
N THR A 18 -22.40 27.33 0.36
CA THR A 18 -22.70 26.44 1.49
C THR A 18 -23.04 25.04 1.02
N ALA A 19 -23.88 24.89 -0.01
CA ALA A 19 -24.21 23.59 -0.58
C ALA A 19 -22.96 22.87 -1.12
N TYR A 20 -22.06 23.62 -1.78
CA TYR A 20 -20.78 23.10 -2.25
C TYR A 20 -19.86 22.67 -1.10
N THR A 21 -19.77 23.44 -0.01
CA THR A 21 -18.97 23.04 1.17
C THR A 21 -19.52 21.79 1.85
N VAL A 22 -20.85 21.64 1.91
CA VAL A 22 -21.49 20.42 2.42
C VAL A 22 -21.18 19.23 1.52
N TRP A 23 -21.39 19.37 0.21
CA TRP A 23 -21.12 18.32 -0.77
C TRP A 23 -19.65 17.91 -0.86
N THR A 24 -18.70 18.84 -0.65
CA THR A 24 -17.27 18.50 -0.59
C THR A 24 -16.91 17.77 0.70
N GLY A 25 -17.66 17.96 1.80
CA GLY A 25 -17.52 17.20 3.04
C GLY A 25 -18.21 15.84 3.04
N GLU A 26 -19.28 15.65 2.25
CA GLU A 26 -20.00 14.39 2.19
C GLU A 26 -19.14 13.25 1.62
N ARG A 27 -19.13 12.13 2.37
CA ARG A 27 -18.46 10.87 2.02
C ARG A 27 -19.39 9.68 2.35
N PRO A 28 -20.45 9.47 1.55
CA PRO A 28 -21.43 8.41 1.83
C PRO A 28 -20.80 7.02 1.78
N HIS A 29 -21.11 6.19 2.78
CA HIS A 29 -20.64 4.82 2.88
C HIS A 29 -21.47 3.93 1.95
N ALA A 30 -20.91 3.55 0.79
CA ALA A 30 -21.46 2.44 0.02
C ALA A 30 -21.19 1.11 0.76
N HIS A 31 -22.13 0.17 0.73
CA HIS A 31 -21.86 -1.18 1.26
C HIS A 31 -21.03 -1.94 0.22
N TYR A 32 -19.72 -1.98 0.43
CA TYR A 32 -18.79 -2.78 -0.37
C TYR A 32 -18.21 -3.88 0.52
N LEU A 33 -18.25 -5.12 0.02
CA LEU A 33 -17.62 -6.26 0.68
C LEU A 33 -16.28 -6.51 -0.02
N SER A 34 -15.19 -6.30 0.72
CA SER A 34 -13.86 -6.70 0.25
C SER A 34 -13.84 -8.21 0.06
N ASP A 35 -13.31 -8.67 -1.08
CA ASP A 35 -13.03 -10.09 -1.27
C ASP A 35 -11.90 -10.50 -0.32
N LEU A 36 -12.27 -11.20 0.76
CA LEU A 36 -11.36 -11.67 1.80
C LEU A 36 -10.81 -13.08 1.52
N ARG A 37 -11.17 -13.69 0.38
CA ARG A 37 -10.67 -15.02 0.04
C ARG A 37 -9.15 -15.00 -0.03
N ALA A 38 -8.54 -16.05 0.49
CA ALA A 38 -7.12 -16.32 0.39
C ALA A 38 -6.91 -17.82 0.14
N SER A 39 -5.82 -18.18 -0.52
CA SER A 39 -5.44 -19.58 -0.73
C SER A 39 -3.95 -19.79 -0.48
N LEU A 40 -3.59 -20.88 0.19
CA LEU A 40 -2.23 -21.39 0.21
C LEU A 40 -1.94 -22.03 -1.14
N THR A 41 -1.03 -21.44 -1.88
CA THR A 41 -0.78 -21.79 -3.28
C THR A 41 0.53 -22.53 -3.47
N SER A 42 1.51 -22.23 -2.63
CA SER A 42 2.79 -22.93 -2.55
C SER A 42 3.12 -23.16 -1.09
N ASP A 43 3.56 -24.36 -0.76
CA ASP A 43 4.13 -24.71 0.53
C ASP A 43 5.33 -25.62 0.29
N SER A 44 6.51 -25.15 0.66
CA SER A 44 7.79 -25.78 0.34
C SER A 44 8.70 -25.85 1.56
N GLY A 45 9.57 -26.87 1.58
CA GLY A 45 10.41 -27.17 2.75
C GLY A 45 9.67 -27.98 3.82
N THR A 46 10.36 -28.25 4.93
CA THR A 46 9.83 -29.04 6.04
C THR A 46 9.43 -28.09 7.18
N ALA A 47 8.19 -28.24 7.68
CA ALA A 47 7.72 -27.47 8.82
C ALA A 47 8.63 -27.67 10.04
N GLY A 48 9.01 -26.56 10.66
CA GLY A 48 10.02 -26.55 11.72
C GLY A 48 9.97 -25.33 12.62
N ILE A 49 10.79 -25.34 13.66
CA ILE A 49 10.90 -24.26 14.66
C ILE A 49 11.89 -23.17 14.25
N SER A 50 12.61 -23.34 13.14
CA SER A 50 13.55 -22.35 12.59
C SER A 50 12.86 -21.18 11.88
N GLY A 51 11.56 -21.31 11.58
CA GLY A 51 10.76 -20.27 10.94
C GLY A 51 10.61 -20.50 9.44
N ASN A 52 9.97 -19.54 8.79
CA ASN A 52 9.60 -19.61 7.38
C ASN A 52 9.44 -18.22 6.78
N LEU A 53 9.60 -18.16 5.47
CA LEU A 53 9.19 -17.02 4.66
C LEU A 53 7.77 -17.24 4.18
N LEU A 54 6.85 -16.36 4.59
CA LEU A 54 5.47 -16.32 4.12
C LEU A 54 5.26 -15.09 3.22
N ALA A 55 5.26 -15.31 1.91
CA ALA A 55 4.98 -14.26 0.93
C ALA A 55 3.47 -14.17 0.66
N ILE A 56 2.89 -12.97 0.82
CA ILE A 56 1.48 -12.73 0.51
C ILE A 56 1.39 -11.86 -0.75
N ARG A 57 0.71 -12.37 -1.78
CA ARG A 57 0.34 -11.62 -3.00
C ARG A 57 -1.14 -11.24 -2.92
N PRO A 58 -1.49 -10.10 -2.30
CA PRO A 58 -2.88 -9.72 -2.09
C PRO A 58 -3.53 -9.24 -3.38
N ALA A 59 -4.79 -9.63 -3.59
CA ALA A 59 -5.59 -9.14 -4.71
C ALA A 59 -6.31 -7.85 -4.33
N LEU A 60 -5.68 -6.68 -4.49
CA LEU A 60 -6.19 -5.40 -4.00
C LEU A 60 -6.94 -4.60 -5.07
N TYR A 61 -7.95 -3.87 -4.61
CA TYR A 61 -8.79 -2.99 -5.43
C TYR A 61 -8.87 -1.60 -4.80
N PRO A 62 -9.25 -0.54 -5.54
CA PRO A 62 -9.33 0.82 -5.01
C PRO A 62 -10.24 0.92 -3.79
N SER A 63 -11.31 0.13 -3.76
CA SER A 63 -12.27 0.04 -2.66
C SER A 63 -11.68 -0.50 -1.35
N ASP A 64 -10.63 -1.34 -1.41
CA ASP A 64 -9.94 -1.84 -0.22
C ASP A 64 -9.16 -0.72 0.50
N TYR A 65 -8.87 0.38 -0.19
CA TYR A 65 -8.18 1.55 0.34
C TYR A 65 -9.11 2.68 0.81
N ARG A 66 -10.43 2.49 0.72
CA ARG A 66 -11.40 3.46 1.23
C ARG A 66 -11.19 3.75 2.72
N ASP A 67 -10.91 2.68 3.45
CA ASP A 67 -10.66 2.69 4.88
C ASP A 67 -9.43 1.80 5.14
N PRO A 68 -8.38 2.30 5.81
CA PRO A 68 -7.22 1.49 6.18
C PRO A 68 -7.59 0.19 6.94
N ASP A 69 -8.70 0.18 7.67
CA ASP A 69 -9.15 -1.01 8.39
C ASP A 69 -9.67 -2.11 7.43
N LEU A 70 -10.17 -1.76 6.24
CA LEU A 70 -10.54 -2.75 5.20
C LEU A 70 -9.30 -3.43 4.60
N LEU A 71 -8.28 -2.64 4.27
CA LEU A 71 -6.99 -3.18 3.83
C LEU A 71 -6.40 -4.10 4.91
N ARG A 72 -6.42 -3.67 6.18
CA ARG A 72 -5.98 -4.50 7.31
C ARG A 72 -6.78 -5.78 7.39
N MET A 73 -8.11 -5.72 7.31
CA MET A 73 -8.99 -6.89 7.37
C MET A 73 -8.67 -7.91 6.28
N LYS A 74 -8.34 -7.44 5.07
CA LYS A 74 -7.97 -8.31 3.95
C LYS A 74 -6.64 -9.02 4.17
N LEU A 75 -5.65 -8.32 4.72
CA LEU A 75 -4.36 -8.92 5.07
C LEU A 75 -4.49 -9.84 6.30
N ALA A 76 -5.33 -9.47 7.26
CA ALA A 76 -5.66 -10.31 8.42
C ALA A 76 -6.33 -11.62 7.97
N ALA A 77 -7.26 -11.60 7.02
CA ALA A 77 -7.87 -12.83 6.49
C ALA A 77 -6.84 -13.79 5.88
N ALA A 78 -5.82 -13.26 5.20
CA ALA A 78 -4.70 -14.07 4.70
C ALA A 78 -3.87 -14.66 5.86
N LEU A 79 -3.54 -13.86 6.87
CA LEU A 79 -2.79 -14.32 8.04
C LEU A 79 -3.59 -15.29 8.92
N ASP A 80 -4.90 -15.13 9.01
CA ASP A 80 -5.79 -16.07 9.69
C ASP A 80 -5.77 -17.43 9.01
N LEU A 81 -5.82 -17.46 7.67
CA LEU A 81 -5.64 -18.70 6.91
C LEU A 81 -4.27 -19.32 7.23
N ALA A 82 -3.18 -18.55 7.16
CA ALA A 82 -1.84 -19.04 7.48
C ALA A 82 -1.75 -19.64 8.90
N ARG A 83 -2.37 -18.96 9.88
CA ARG A 83 -2.45 -19.43 11.28
C ARG A 83 -3.22 -20.74 11.39
N THR A 84 -4.37 -20.85 10.72
CA THR A 84 -5.19 -22.08 10.74
C THR A 84 -4.48 -23.27 10.10
N GLN A 85 -3.56 -23.00 9.15
CA GLN A 85 -2.72 -24.00 8.48
C GLN A 85 -1.42 -24.29 9.25
N GLY A 86 -1.20 -23.67 10.42
CA GLY A 86 0.01 -23.87 11.22
C GLY A 86 1.27 -23.26 10.64
N LEU A 87 1.16 -22.30 9.72
CA LEU A 87 2.30 -21.69 9.03
C LEU A 87 2.96 -20.54 9.81
N LEU A 88 2.41 -20.14 10.96
CA LEU A 88 2.88 -18.99 11.72
C LEU A 88 3.53 -19.40 13.03
N ASN A 89 4.71 -18.85 13.29
CA ASN A 89 5.40 -18.86 14.57
C ASN A 89 6.15 -17.52 14.76
N GLU A 90 6.80 -17.33 15.91
CA GLU A 90 7.50 -16.08 16.25
C GLU A 90 8.70 -15.78 15.34
N LYS A 91 9.21 -16.79 14.62
CA LYS A 91 10.26 -16.70 13.60
C LYS A 91 9.69 -16.69 12.18
N THR A 92 8.39 -16.57 11.99
CA THR A 92 7.85 -16.37 10.63
C THR A 92 8.13 -14.95 10.17
N VAL A 93 8.69 -14.84 8.96
CA VAL A 93 8.85 -13.57 8.25
C VAL A 93 7.77 -13.46 7.19
N VAL A 94 6.80 -12.59 7.41
CA VAL A 94 5.74 -12.27 6.45
C VAL A 94 6.22 -11.15 5.54
N ALA A 95 6.14 -11.37 4.23
CA ALA A 95 6.59 -10.41 3.24
C ALA A 95 5.45 -9.92 2.34
N LEU A 96 5.35 -8.60 2.18
CA LEU A 96 4.30 -7.93 1.41
C LEU A 96 4.89 -7.16 0.21
N PRO A 97 4.14 -7.00 -0.89
CA PRO A 97 4.68 -6.40 -2.12
C PRO A 97 4.94 -4.90 -2.01
N ASP A 98 5.87 -4.41 -2.82
CA ASP A 98 6.09 -2.98 -3.00
C ASP A 98 4.81 -2.25 -3.43
N HIS A 99 4.73 -0.98 -3.03
CA HIS A 99 3.64 -0.03 -3.27
C HIS A 99 2.27 -0.39 -2.67
N ILE A 100 2.18 -1.45 -1.86
CA ILE A 100 0.97 -1.81 -1.12
C ILE A 100 0.42 -0.64 -0.27
N GLY A 101 1.29 0.24 0.27
CA GLY A 101 0.86 1.39 1.06
C GLY A 101 0.48 2.63 0.24
N THR A 102 0.86 2.69 -1.04
CA THR A 102 0.75 3.91 -1.85
C THR A 102 -0.70 4.35 -2.04
N TRP A 103 -1.61 3.40 -2.23
CA TRP A 103 -3.03 3.69 -2.45
C TRP A 103 -3.83 4.03 -1.19
N LEU A 104 -3.20 4.09 -0.01
CA LEU A 104 -3.81 4.75 1.16
C LEU A 104 -4.18 6.22 0.85
N LEU A 105 -3.65 6.76 -0.25
CA LEU A 105 -4.12 7.93 -0.98
C LEU A 105 -5.66 7.99 -1.14
N LEU A 106 -6.31 6.86 -1.40
CA LEU A 106 -7.75 6.77 -1.72
C LEU A 106 -8.66 6.79 -0.49
N ARG A 107 -8.08 6.92 0.70
CA ARG A 107 -8.85 7.00 1.94
C ARG A 107 -9.85 8.16 1.91
N ASP A 108 -11.06 7.90 2.39
CA ASP A 108 -12.14 8.90 2.52
C ASP A 108 -12.45 9.61 1.19
N GLU A 109 -12.46 8.86 0.08
CA GLU A 109 -12.80 9.35 -1.25
C GLU A 109 -14.23 9.06 -1.66
N LYS A 110 -14.70 9.79 -2.68
CA LYS A 110 -16.05 9.59 -3.21
C LYS A 110 -16.16 8.22 -3.88
N HIS A 111 -17.34 7.60 -3.74
CA HIS A 111 -17.59 6.24 -4.20
C HIS A 111 -17.23 6.00 -5.67
N ASN A 112 -17.51 6.98 -6.53
CA ASN A 112 -17.25 6.91 -7.97
C ASN A 112 -15.76 6.65 -8.28
N LEU A 113 -14.84 7.14 -7.44
CA LEU A 113 -13.42 6.89 -7.63
C LEU A 113 -13.09 5.40 -7.53
N TYR A 114 -13.71 4.69 -6.57
CA TYR A 114 -13.42 3.27 -6.36
C TYR A 114 -13.91 2.38 -7.50
N GLN A 115 -14.88 2.86 -8.29
CA GLN A 115 -15.40 2.16 -9.47
C GLN A 115 -14.68 2.53 -10.76
N ALA A 116 -13.89 3.61 -10.77
CA ALA A 116 -13.24 4.10 -11.98
C ALA A 116 -12.31 3.04 -12.60
N ARG A 117 -12.22 3.04 -13.93
CA ARG A 117 -11.32 2.14 -14.67
C ARG A 117 -9.91 2.69 -14.72
N SER A 118 -9.76 4.02 -14.71
CA SER A 118 -8.50 4.74 -14.64
C SER A 118 -8.50 5.82 -13.56
N PHE A 119 -7.33 6.18 -13.03
CA PHE A 119 -7.22 7.33 -12.13
C PHE A 119 -7.65 8.64 -12.82
N ALA A 120 -7.34 8.79 -14.11
CA ALA A 120 -7.74 9.94 -14.93
C ALA A 120 -9.27 10.09 -15.04
N GLU A 121 -10.01 8.99 -15.16
CA GLU A 121 -11.48 8.99 -15.18
C GLU A 121 -12.07 9.50 -13.85
N GLY A 122 -11.51 9.07 -12.72
CA GLY A 122 -11.89 9.57 -11.39
C GLY A 122 -11.41 11.00 -11.09
N GLY A 123 -10.46 11.51 -11.87
CA GLY A 123 -9.72 12.74 -11.58
C GLY A 123 -10.57 14.01 -11.54
N LYS A 124 -11.53 14.18 -12.46
CA LYS A 124 -12.36 15.40 -12.50
C LYS A 124 -13.19 15.58 -11.22
N LEU A 125 -13.79 14.50 -10.73
CA LEU A 125 -14.57 14.52 -9.50
C LEU A 125 -13.67 14.68 -8.27
N LEU A 126 -12.49 14.06 -8.28
CA LEU A 126 -11.47 14.22 -7.25
C LEU A 126 -11.04 15.68 -7.09
N THR A 127 -10.73 16.36 -8.18
CA THR A 127 -10.32 17.77 -8.16
C THR A 127 -11.43 18.67 -7.58
N LEU A 128 -12.69 18.44 -8.01
CA LEU A 128 -13.84 19.18 -7.48
C LEU A 128 -14.14 18.87 -6.00
N SER A 129 -13.76 17.69 -5.52
CA SER A 129 -13.97 17.25 -4.14
C SER A 129 -12.87 17.74 -3.18
N HIS A 130 -11.77 18.29 -3.72
CA HIS A 130 -10.65 18.82 -2.96
C HIS A 130 -10.28 20.23 -3.43
N PRO A 131 -11.01 21.27 -3.00
CA PRO A 131 -10.76 22.64 -3.43
C PRO A 131 -9.33 23.12 -3.08
N THR A 132 -8.71 22.59 -2.03
CA THR A 132 -7.32 22.89 -1.67
C THR A 132 -6.30 22.35 -2.66
N LEU A 133 -6.64 21.33 -3.45
CA LEU A 133 -5.77 20.80 -4.50
C LEU A 133 -5.76 21.71 -5.72
N LEU A 134 -6.87 22.38 -6.05
CA LEU A 134 -6.92 23.34 -7.17
C LEU A 134 -5.81 24.38 -7.05
N GLY A 135 -5.62 24.96 -5.86
CA GLY A 135 -4.51 25.90 -5.61
C GLY A 135 -3.14 25.30 -5.91
N ARG A 136 -2.89 24.03 -5.58
CA ARG A 136 -1.62 23.36 -5.88
C ARG A 136 -1.44 23.06 -7.36
N LEU A 137 -2.50 22.60 -8.03
CA LEU A 137 -2.48 22.35 -9.47
C LEU A 137 -2.17 23.63 -10.25
N PHE A 138 -2.87 24.73 -9.94
CA PHE A 138 -2.70 26.01 -10.64
C PHE A 138 -1.38 26.71 -10.29
N LEU A 139 -0.93 26.67 -9.04
CA LEU A 139 0.26 27.44 -8.60
C LEU A 139 1.57 26.65 -8.72
N GLN A 140 1.53 25.32 -8.63
CA GLN A 140 2.73 24.47 -8.59
C GLN A 140 2.87 23.56 -9.81
N GLY A 141 1.90 23.57 -10.74
CA GLY A 141 1.94 22.74 -11.95
C GLY A 141 1.99 21.24 -11.68
N GLN A 142 1.58 20.80 -10.48
CA GLN A 142 1.58 19.39 -10.09
C GLN A 142 0.50 18.62 -10.85
N ASP A 143 0.74 17.33 -11.06
CA ASP A 143 -0.32 16.40 -11.43
C ASP A 143 -1.28 16.15 -10.27
N LEU A 144 -2.52 15.76 -10.57
CA LEU A 144 -3.55 15.48 -9.57
C LEU A 144 -3.13 14.40 -8.57
N GLU A 145 -2.51 13.31 -9.04
CA GLU A 145 -2.09 12.23 -8.16
C GLU A 145 -0.99 12.70 -7.20
N GLU A 146 0.01 13.41 -7.71
CA GLU A 146 1.08 13.97 -6.88
C GLU A 146 0.54 14.98 -5.86
N ALA A 147 -0.35 15.88 -6.29
CA ALA A 147 -0.94 16.89 -5.40
C ALA A 147 -1.76 16.21 -4.27
N LEU A 148 -2.53 15.18 -4.60
CA LEU A 148 -3.32 14.40 -3.65
C LEU A 148 -2.41 13.62 -2.69
N LEU A 149 -1.34 12.99 -3.20
CA LEU A 149 -0.35 12.28 -2.41
C LEU A 149 0.29 13.22 -1.40
N ARG A 150 0.76 14.39 -1.83
CA ARG A 150 1.32 15.41 -0.94
C ARG A 150 0.30 15.94 0.07
N ALA A 151 -0.98 16.05 -0.29
CA ALA A 151 -2.02 16.52 0.62
C ALA A 151 -2.33 15.50 1.72
N LYS A 152 -2.28 14.21 1.39
CA LYS A 152 -2.61 13.11 2.31
C LYS A 152 -1.41 12.44 2.96
N ALA A 153 -0.19 12.77 2.55
CA ALA A 153 1.04 12.10 2.96
C ALA A 153 1.20 11.94 4.48
N ARG A 154 0.86 12.97 5.28
CA ARG A 154 0.94 12.88 6.75
C ARG A 154 -0.01 11.83 7.32
N ARG A 155 -1.18 11.66 6.73
CA ARG A 155 -2.19 10.66 7.14
C ARG A 155 -1.76 9.27 6.65
N MET A 156 -1.36 9.17 5.38
CA MET A 156 -0.82 7.95 4.78
C MET A 156 0.33 7.36 5.60
N ALA A 157 1.31 8.17 6.00
CA ALA A 157 2.42 7.75 6.85
C ALA A 157 1.98 7.12 8.18
N ARG A 158 0.98 7.73 8.85
CA ARG A 158 0.45 7.21 10.12
C ARG A 158 -0.34 5.92 9.91
N ASP A 159 -1.20 5.89 8.90
CA ASP A 159 -2.06 4.74 8.61
C ASP A 159 -1.21 3.54 8.19
N TYR A 160 -0.22 3.75 7.33
CA TYR A 160 0.77 2.74 6.92
C TYR A 160 1.47 2.12 8.13
N GLN A 161 2.10 2.95 8.96
CA GLN A 161 2.82 2.45 10.13
C GLN A 161 1.89 1.73 11.12
N LYS A 162 0.73 2.31 11.42
CA LYS A 162 -0.24 1.72 12.35
C LYS A 162 -0.75 0.36 11.86
N LEU A 163 -1.08 0.26 10.58
CA LEU A 163 -1.62 -0.95 9.97
C LEU A 163 -0.64 -2.11 10.11
N PHE A 164 0.61 -1.93 9.66
CA PHE A 164 1.59 -3.01 9.61
C PHE A 164 2.19 -3.33 10.98
N SER A 165 2.39 -2.33 11.85
CA SER A 165 2.74 -2.55 13.26
C SER A 165 1.69 -3.40 13.98
N ARG A 166 0.41 -3.13 13.73
CA ARG A 166 -0.70 -3.90 14.31
C ARG A 166 -0.74 -5.33 13.77
N LEU A 167 -0.57 -5.53 12.46
CA LEU A 167 -0.52 -6.88 11.90
C LEU A 167 0.63 -7.70 12.49
N ALA A 168 1.82 -7.11 12.62
CA ALA A 168 2.98 -7.79 13.19
C ALA A 168 2.73 -8.23 14.64
N SER A 169 2.22 -7.34 15.49
CA SER A 169 1.92 -7.62 16.90
C SER A 169 0.72 -8.55 17.12
N GLU A 170 -0.33 -8.42 16.30
CA GLU A 170 -1.55 -9.24 16.40
C GLU A 170 -1.28 -10.71 16.04
N TYR A 171 -0.40 -10.96 15.07
CA TYR A 171 -0.03 -12.31 14.64
C TYR A 171 1.31 -12.81 15.21
N ARG A 172 2.03 -11.97 15.96
CA ARG A 172 3.36 -12.26 16.52
C ARG A 172 4.36 -12.75 15.49
N VAL A 173 4.48 -12.02 14.39
CA VAL A 173 5.37 -12.34 13.27
C VAL A 173 6.19 -11.13 12.87
N THR A 174 7.34 -11.36 12.23
CA THR A 174 8.06 -10.27 11.57
C THR A 174 7.31 -9.89 10.29
N VAL A 175 7.04 -8.61 10.05
CA VAL A 175 6.34 -8.13 8.85
C VAL A 175 7.24 -7.20 8.05
N LEU A 176 7.60 -7.60 6.82
CA LEU A 176 8.15 -6.72 5.79
C LEU A 176 6.96 -6.05 5.10
N ALA A 177 6.71 -4.78 5.44
CA ALA A 177 5.44 -4.10 5.20
C ALA A 177 5.18 -3.67 3.75
N GLY A 178 5.95 -4.18 2.78
CA GLY A 178 6.00 -3.64 1.44
C GLY A 178 6.41 -2.17 1.46
N SER A 179 5.98 -1.39 0.47
CA SER A 179 6.40 0.01 0.36
C SER A 179 5.27 1.01 0.16
N ILE A 180 5.59 2.29 0.36
CA ILE A 180 4.70 3.44 0.22
C ILE A 180 5.44 4.63 -0.40
N LEU A 181 4.77 5.40 -1.26
CA LEU A 181 5.29 6.68 -1.74
C LEU A 181 4.97 7.83 -0.77
N LEU A 182 6.00 8.56 -0.34
CA LEU A 182 5.87 9.74 0.53
C LEU A 182 6.85 10.86 0.13
N PRO A 183 6.48 12.14 0.28
CA PRO A 183 7.42 13.25 0.11
C PRO A 183 8.38 13.33 1.29
N SER A 184 9.69 13.32 0.99
CA SER A 184 10.82 13.39 1.93
C SER A 184 10.52 12.75 3.29
N PRO A 185 10.30 11.43 3.34
CA PRO A 185 9.93 10.74 4.57
C PRO A 185 11.09 10.73 5.56
N TYR A 186 10.77 10.78 6.84
CA TYR A 186 11.75 10.67 7.92
C TYR A 186 11.12 10.03 9.16
N LEU A 187 11.95 9.39 9.98
CA LEU A 187 11.55 8.93 11.30
C LEU A 187 11.85 10.00 12.35
N LYS A 188 10.88 10.26 13.22
CA LYS A 188 11.08 11.05 14.44
C LYS A 188 10.50 10.29 15.62
N GLU A 189 11.33 9.91 16.58
CA GLU A 189 10.93 9.15 17.77
C GLU A 189 10.17 7.86 17.40
N GLY A 190 10.70 7.10 16.44
CA GLY A 190 10.07 5.87 15.95
C GLY A 190 8.76 6.07 15.18
N LYS A 191 8.32 7.31 14.92
CA LYS A 191 7.12 7.62 14.14
C LYS A 191 7.48 8.11 12.75
N LEU A 192 6.86 7.50 11.74
CA LEU A 192 6.98 7.88 10.35
C LEU A 192 6.29 9.23 10.12
N ARG A 193 7.05 10.16 9.55
CA ARG A 193 6.60 11.49 9.14
C ARG A 193 6.91 11.68 7.67
N SER A 194 6.16 12.59 7.06
CA SER A 194 6.37 13.01 5.69
C SER A 194 6.68 14.51 5.66
N GLY A 195 7.71 14.86 4.89
CA GLY A 195 8.13 16.23 4.62
C GLY A 195 7.43 16.84 3.41
N HIS A 196 8.12 17.76 2.73
CA HIS A 196 7.56 18.54 1.61
C HIS A 196 8.40 18.49 0.32
N GLY A 197 9.51 17.73 0.29
CA GLY A 197 10.44 17.67 -0.85
C GLY A 197 10.10 16.60 -1.88
N ALA A 198 11.13 16.02 -2.50
CA ALA A 198 10.99 14.97 -3.51
C ALA A 198 10.25 13.73 -2.98
N LEU A 199 9.62 12.98 -3.87
CA LEU A 199 8.94 11.73 -3.53
C LEU A 199 9.97 10.61 -3.35
N TYR A 200 9.72 9.74 -2.37
CA TYR A 200 10.53 8.55 -2.11
C TYR A 200 9.64 7.33 -1.97
N ASN A 201 10.12 6.21 -2.50
CA ASN A 201 9.60 4.89 -2.18
C ASN A 201 10.23 4.42 -0.87
N LEU A 202 9.41 4.26 0.16
CA LEU A 202 9.83 3.89 1.51
C LEU A 202 9.26 2.52 1.88
N ALA A 203 10.07 1.64 2.45
CA ALA A 203 9.61 0.39 3.04
C ALA A 203 10.06 0.27 4.51
N LEU A 204 9.15 -0.19 5.37
CA LEU A 204 9.41 -0.47 6.78
C LEU A 204 9.33 -1.97 7.04
N ALA A 205 10.05 -2.43 8.06
CA ALA A 205 9.88 -3.75 8.64
C ALA A 205 9.47 -3.61 10.11
N PHE A 206 8.70 -4.58 10.60
CA PHE A 206 8.21 -4.60 11.97
C PHE A 206 8.54 -5.93 12.65
N SER A 207 8.98 -5.87 13.91
CA SER A 207 9.21 -7.05 14.74
C SER A 207 7.87 -7.68 15.19
N PRO A 208 7.90 -8.91 15.76
CA PRO A 208 6.71 -9.55 16.34
C PRO A 208 6.00 -8.74 17.43
N ASP A 209 6.66 -7.74 18.03
CA ASP A 209 6.05 -6.83 19.01
C ASP A 209 5.41 -5.59 18.36
N GLY A 210 5.46 -5.49 17.03
CA GLY A 210 4.97 -4.33 16.27
C GLY A 210 5.91 -3.12 16.29
N GLN A 211 7.15 -3.27 16.75
CA GLN A 211 8.15 -2.21 16.74
C GLN A 211 8.89 -2.15 15.39
N LEU A 212 9.49 -1.01 15.05
CA LEU A 212 10.30 -0.90 13.83
C LEU A 212 11.53 -1.79 13.92
N LEU A 213 11.80 -2.53 12.85
CA LEU A 213 12.93 -3.43 12.73
C LEU A 213 13.92 -2.90 11.68
N GLY A 214 15.16 -2.63 12.12
CA GLY A 214 16.24 -2.16 11.26
C GLY A 214 16.01 -0.77 10.67
N GLU A 215 16.90 -0.39 9.74
CA GLU A 215 16.80 0.88 9.03
C GLU A 215 15.74 0.82 7.92
N PRO A 216 14.89 1.85 7.78
CA PRO A 216 13.97 1.98 6.66
C PRO A 216 14.71 1.94 5.32
N TYR A 217 14.14 1.22 4.35
CA TYR A 217 14.55 1.39 2.96
C TYR A 217 13.92 2.66 2.39
N SER A 218 14.70 3.44 1.64
CA SER A 218 14.26 4.68 1.02
C SER A 218 14.94 4.88 -0.33
N GLN A 219 14.17 5.12 -1.38
CA GLN A 219 14.66 5.29 -2.75
C GLN A 219 14.00 6.50 -3.44
N PRO A 220 14.76 7.37 -4.16
CA PRO A 220 14.19 8.55 -4.84
C PRO A 220 13.23 8.22 -6.01
N TRP A 221 11.96 8.58 -5.90
CA TRP A 221 10.97 8.36 -6.95
C TRP A 221 10.94 9.52 -7.96
N PRO A 222 10.81 9.29 -9.29
CA PRO A 222 10.58 8.01 -9.97
C PRO A 222 11.82 7.37 -10.60
N GLN A 223 12.93 8.10 -10.73
CA GLN A 223 14.09 7.67 -11.51
C GLN A 223 14.70 6.37 -10.98
N SER A 224 14.67 6.18 -9.66
CA SER A 224 15.27 5.02 -9.03
C SER A 224 14.54 3.70 -9.34
N ALA A 225 13.25 3.77 -9.74
CA ALA A 225 12.50 2.58 -10.15
C ALA A 225 13.08 1.93 -11.42
N ARG A 226 13.93 2.63 -12.18
CA ARG A 226 14.58 2.11 -13.39
C ARG A 226 15.78 1.22 -13.12
N SER A 227 16.20 1.10 -11.86
CA SER A 227 17.36 0.31 -11.45
C SER A 227 16.97 -0.66 -10.35
N GLU A 228 17.65 -1.80 -10.32
CA GLU A 228 17.52 -2.73 -9.21
C GLU A 228 18.05 -2.10 -7.92
N SER A 229 17.41 -2.41 -6.80
CA SER A 229 17.86 -2.01 -5.48
C SER A 229 17.72 -3.16 -4.50
N SER A 230 18.58 -3.20 -3.48
CA SER A 230 18.57 -4.25 -2.48
C SER A 230 18.62 -3.67 -1.07
N GLN A 231 18.02 -4.39 -0.13
CA GLN A 231 18.06 -4.11 1.31
C GLN A 231 18.27 -5.43 2.04
N SER A 232 19.13 -5.43 3.06
CA SER A 232 19.28 -6.57 3.96
C SER A 232 18.88 -6.19 5.39
N LEU A 233 18.20 -7.11 6.07
CA LEU A 233 17.64 -6.93 7.41
C LEU A 233 17.90 -8.19 8.24
N GLN A 234 18.41 -8.03 9.46
CA GLN A 234 18.55 -9.15 10.40
C GLN A 234 17.21 -9.42 11.10
N THR A 235 16.78 -10.67 11.13
CA THR A 235 15.59 -11.14 11.85
C THR A 235 15.97 -12.25 12.83
N ALA A 236 15.01 -12.67 13.67
CA ALA A 236 15.21 -13.79 14.61
C ALA A 236 15.45 -15.14 13.89
N SER A 237 15.03 -15.24 12.64
CA SER A 237 15.07 -16.45 11.80
C SER A 237 16.27 -16.47 10.85
N GLY A 238 17.00 -15.35 10.76
CA GLY A 238 18.13 -15.21 9.85
C GLY A 238 18.17 -13.87 9.13
N LEU A 239 19.06 -13.78 8.15
CA LEU A 239 19.23 -12.61 7.28
C LEU A 239 18.18 -12.63 6.18
N VAL A 240 17.44 -11.53 6.05
CA VAL A 240 16.51 -11.28 4.95
C VAL A 240 17.17 -10.35 3.95
N THR A 241 17.17 -10.71 2.67
CA THR A 241 17.57 -9.85 1.55
C THR A 241 16.36 -9.60 0.66
N ILE A 242 16.08 -8.34 0.36
CA ILE A 242 14.95 -7.89 -0.45
C ILE A 242 15.50 -7.15 -1.66
N THR A 243 15.38 -7.75 -2.84
CA THR A 243 15.74 -7.13 -4.12
C THR A 243 14.48 -6.61 -4.82
N ARG A 244 14.49 -5.37 -5.27
CA ARG A 244 13.34 -4.68 -5.89
C ARG A 244 13.70 -4.22 -7.29
N SER A 245 12.85 -4.52 -8.25
CA SER A 245 13.05 -4.14 -9.66
C SER A 245 11.70 -3.87 -10.35
N TRP A 246 11.75 -2.99 -11.35
CA TRP A 246 10.65 -2.78 -12.31
C TRP A 246 11.02 -3.25 -13.73
N SER A 247 12.13 -3.97 -13.90
CA SER A 247 12.63 -4.38 -15.22
C SER A 247 11.64 -5.21 -16.04
N GLN A 248 10.70 -5.90 -15.36
CA GLN A 248 9.64 -6.71 -15.97
C GLN A 248 8.39 -5.89 -16.35
N GLY A 249 8.42 -4.56 -16.21
CA GLY A 249 7.27 -3.69 -16.49
C GLY A 249 6.26 -3.60 -15.35
N TYR A 250 6.58 -4.10 -14.16
CA TYR A 250 5.77 -3.98 -12.95
C TYR A 250 6.66 -4.07 -11.71
N PRO A 251 6.24 -3.57 -10.54
CA PRO A 251 7.03 -3.71 -9.32
C PRO A 251 7.07 -5.17 -8.88
N GLN A 252 8.27 -5.72 -8.87
CA GLN A 252 8.56 -7.05 -8.36
C GLN A 252 9.61 -6.96 -7.25
N SER A 253 9.33 -7.62 -6.13
CA SER A 253 10.29 -7.78 -5.04
C SER A 253 10.64 -9.27 -4.91
N GLN A 254 11.91 -9.63 -4.95
CA GLN A 254 12.41 -10.94 -4.58
C GLN A 254 12.86 -10.89 -3.12
N VAL A 255 12.30 -11.74 -2.26
CA VAL A 255 12.66 -11.82 -0.85
C VAL A 255 13.32 -13.15 -0.61
N THR A 256 14.53 -13.13 -0.05
CA THR A 256 15.26 -14.33 0.36
C THR A 256 15.54 -14.25 1.85
N LEU A 257 15.09 -15.26 2.60
CA LEU A 257 15.41 -15.46 4.01
C LEU A 257 16.44 -16.59 4.10
N SER A 258 17.53 -16.37 4.83
CA SER A 258 18.54 -17.40 5.08
C SER A 258 19.04 -17.40 6.51
N ASP A 259 19.23 -18.59 7.08
CA ASP A 259 19.84 -18.82 8.39
C ASP A 259 21.36 -19.09 8.31
N GLY A 260 21.94 -18.99 7.11
CA GLY A 260 23.35 -19.32 6.84
C GLY A 260 23.59 -20.73 6.28
N GLN A 261 22.60 -21.63 6.36
CA GLN A 261 22.67 -22.97 5.76
C GLN A 261 21.57 -23.22 4.73
N VAL A 262 20.33 -22.88 5.10
CA VAL A 262 19.15 -23.00 4.25
C VAL A 262 18.72 -21.60 3.81
N SER A 263 18.08 -21.54 2.65
CA SER A 263 17.46 -20.30 2.17
C SER A 263 16.09 -20.57 1.58
N ALA A 264 15.14 -19.71 1.91
CA ALA A 264 13.80 -19.67 1.37
C ALA A 264 13.67 -18.39 0.53
N SER A 265 13.12 -18.49 -0.69
CA SER A 265 13.03 -17.33 -1.58
C SER A 265 11.68 -17.26 -2.28
N GLU A 266 11.06 -16.09 -2.27
CA GLU A 266 9.74 -15.86 -2.85
C GLU A 266 9.66 -14.53 -3.58
N ALA A 267 8.96 -14.53 -4.71
CA ALA A 267 8.66 -13.32 -5.48
C ALA A 267 7.33 -12.69 -5.02
N LEU A 268 7.29 -11.36 -4.96
CA LEU A 268 6.13 -10.57 -4.55
C LEU A 268 5.78 -9.54 -5.62
N PHE A 269 4.49 -9.41 -5.87
CA PHE A 269 3.88 -8.37 -6.68
C PHE A 269 2.41 -8.22 -6.25
N LEU A 270 1.82 -7.05 -6.52
CA LEU A 270 0.41 -6.80 -6.21
C LEU A 270 -0.49 -7.52 -7.23
N ARG A 271 -1.58 -8.12 -6.75
CA ARG A 271 -2.63 -8.67 -7.60
C ARG A 271 -3.87 -7.78 -7.54
N GLY A 272 -4.90 -8.10 -8.32
CA GLY A 272 -6.17 -7.38 -8.34
C GLY A 272 -6.18 -6.32 -9.43
N ARG A 273 -6.64 -5.10 -9.11
CA ARG A 273 -6.74 -4.01 -10.08
C ARG A 273 -6.44 -2.69 -9.39
N LEU A 274 -5.22 -2.21 -9.55
CA LEU A 274 -4.82 -0.85 -9.19
C LEU A 274 -4.29 -0.14 -10.43
N TRP A 275 -4.23 1.18 -10.38
CA TRP A 275 -3.76 1.97 -11.52
C TRP A 275 -2.24 2.06 -11.55
N PRO A 276 -1.62 2.37 -12.70
CA PRO A 276 -0.21 2.75 -12.74
C PRO A 276 0.03 3.95 -11.83
N LEU A 277 1.21 4.01 -11.21
CA LEU A 277 1.60 5.14 -10.36
C LEU A 277 2.01 6.34 -11.20
N HIS A 278 1.80 7.54 -10.67
CA HIS A 278 2.29 8.76 -11.30
C HIS A 278 3.80 8.73 -11.52
N ASN A 279 4.22 9.07 -12.74
CA ASN A 279 5.61 9.00 -13.24
C ASN A 279 6.28 7.63 -13.14
N ALA A 280 5.52 6.54 -12.99
CA ALA A 280 6.06 5.21 -13.16
C ALA A 280 6.71 5.03 -14.55
N PRO A 281 7.65 4.10 -14.72
CA PRO A 281 8.21 3.77 -16.03
C PRO A 281 7.11 3.58 -17.09
N ALA A 282 7.33 4.11 -18.30
CA ALA A 282 6.32 4.06 -19.35
C ALA A 282 5.92 2.61 -19.68
N GLY A 283 4.61 2.37 -19.83
CA GLY A 283 4.07 1.03 -20.08
C GLY A 283 4.05 0.10 -18.86
N SER A 284 4.39 0.60 -17.66
CA SER A 284 4.34 -0.23 -16.46
C SER A 284 2.93 -0.45 -15.92
N GLU A 285 2.70 -1.63 -15.37
CA GLU A 285 1.49 -2.01 -14.66
C GLU A 285 1.80 -2.16 -13.17
N LEU A 286 0.87 -1.75 -12.30
CA LEU A 286 1.03 -1.96 -10.87
C LEU A 286 0.55 -3.36 -10.43
N THR A 287 -0.48 -3.87 -11.08
CA THR A 287 -1.05 -5.20 -10.84
C THR A 287 -0.97 -6.01 -12.14
N PRO A 288 0.12 -6.77 -12.36
CA PRO A 288 0.37 -7.43 -13.64
C PRO A 288 -0.53 -8.66 -13.84
N ALA A 289 -1.63 -8.51 -14.57
CA ALA A 289 -2.62 -9.57 -14.77
C ALA A 289 -2.12 -10.69 -15.70
N ALA A 290 -1.19 -10.38 -16.60
CA ALA A 290 -0.65 -11.32 -17.59
C ALA A 290 0.50 -12.19 -17.06
N VAL A 291 1.06 -11.86 -15.89
CA VAL A 291 2.14 -12.63 -15.28
C VAL A 291 1.59 -13.96 -14.75
N PRO A 292 2.31 -15.09 -14.92
CA PRO A 292 1.91 -16.37 -14.35
C PRO A 292 1.57 -16.25 -12.86
N GLN A 293 0.31 -16.53 -12.55
CA GLN A 293 -0.16 -16.58 -11.17
C GLN A 293 0.20 -17.93 -10.57
N ALA A 294 0.42 -17.96 -9.26
CA ALA A 294 0.79 -19.21 -8.59
C ALA A 294 -0.37 -20.24 -8.63
N SER A 295 -1.62 -19.77 -8.74
CA SER A 295 -2.83 -20.59 -8.91
C SER A 295 -3.94 -19.80 -9.61
N GLN A 296 -4.95 -20.51 -10.12
CA GLN A 296 -6.19 -19.92 -10.63
C GLN A 296 -7.17 -19.53 -9.51
N ALA A 297 -6.84 -19.83 -8.24
CA ALA A 297 -7.67 -19.46 -7.11
C ALA A 297 -7.87 -17.94 -7.00
N PRO A 298 -9.11 -17.47 -6.75
CA PRO A 298 -9.40 -16.05 -6.55
C PRO A 298 -8.86 -15.56 -5.21
N GLY A 299 -8.88 -14.24 -5.01
CA GLY A 299 -8.46 -13.62 -3.74
C GLY A 299 -6.95 -13.55 -3.59
N SER A 300 -6.43 -13.46 -2.37
CA SER A 300 -4.99 -13.35 -2.06
C SER A 300 -4.27 -14.70 -2.18
N HIS A 301 -3.03 -14.73 -2.67
CA HIS A 301 -2.21 -15.94 -2.68
C HIS A 301 -1.17 -15.90 -1.56
N LEU A 302 -1.02 -17.02 -0.87
CA LEU A 302 0.04 -17.25 0.10
C LEU A 302 1.04 -18.24 -0.50
N LEU A 303 2.31 -17.90 -0.43
CA LEU A 303 3.42 -18.77 -0.79
C LEU A 303 4.30 -18.93 0.44
N ASN A 304 4.51 -20.17 0.85
CA ASN A 304 5.23 -20.52 2.05
C ASN A 304 6.51 -21.31 1.70
N ALA A 305 7.60 -20.92 2.35
CA ALA A 305 8.87 -21.60 2.25
C ALA A 305 9.52 -21.71 3.63
N TRP A 306 9.60 -22.93 4.15
CA TRP A 306 10.19 -23.24 5.44
C TRP A 306 11.72 -23.19 5.39
N LEU A 307 12.33 -22.64 6.44
CA LEU A 307 13.72 -22.92 6.77
C LEU A 307 13.71 -24.29 7.44
N GLY A 308 13.95 -25.35 6.68
CA GLY A 308 13.86 -26.72 7.20
C GLY A 308 14.77 -26.92 8.41
N ASP A 309 14.28 -27.63 9.42
CA ASP A 309 15.11 -28.16 10.49
C ASP A 309 15.89 -29.37 9.94
N GLN A 310 17.19 -29.49 10.26
CA GLN A 310 17.90 -30.77 10.10
C GLN A 310 17.45 -31.75 11.18
#